data_AF-A0A3S5D851-F1
#
_entry.id   AF-A0A3S5D851-F1
#
_cell.length_a   1.000
_cell.length_b   1.000
_cell.length_c   1.000
_cell.angle_alpha   90.00
_cell.angle_beta   90.00
_cell.angle_gamma   90.00
#
_symmetry.space_group_name_H-M   'P 1'
#
loop_
_entity.id
_entity.type
_entity.pdbx_description
1 polymer ?
#
loop_
_entity_poly.entity_id
_entity_poly.type
_entity_poly.pdbx_seq_one_letter_code
_entity_poly.pdbx_strand_id
1 'polypeptide(L)'
;MLLGVIADDFTGATDIASFLVENGLPTVQLNGVPQDDSPLAAQAVVIGLKSRSCPVEQAVEQSLQALAWLQRQGCQQFYFKYCSTFDSTTQGNIGPVYRRAAQRVGRKPDGDFTCTAGERPHGISRLSVCYGSVAV
;
A
#
# COMPACT_ATOMS: atom_id res chain seq x y z
N MET A 1 3.21 15.35 2.56
CA MET A 1 2.15 14.35 2.84
C MET A 1 2.68 13.38 3.90
N LEU A 2 1.86 12.79 4.78
CA LEU A 2 2.38 11.87 5.82
C LEU A 2 2.48 10.43 5.31
N LEU A 3 1.36 9.88 4.82
CA LEU A 3 1.19 8.48 4.48
C LEU A 3 0.76 8.28 3.03
N GLY A 4 1.35 7.30 2.35
CA GLY A 4 0.90 6.82 1.03
C GLY A 4 0.54 5.33 1.06
N VAL A 5 -0.72 5.00 0.81
CA VAL A 5 -1.20 3.62 0.74
C VAL A 5 -1.29 3.18 -0.73
N ILE A 6 -0.85 1.95 -1.02
CA ILE A 6 -0.99 1.28 -2.31
C ILE A 6 -1.82 0.02 -2.06
N ALA A 7 -3.05 -0.03 -2.59
CA ALA A 7 -3.99 -1.12 -2.37
C ALA A 7 -4.14 -2.00 -3.63
N ASP A 8 -4.24 -3.31 -3.44
CA ASP A 8 -4.32 -4.30 -4.53
C ASP A 8 -5.67 -4.36 -5.27
N ASP A 9 -6.71 -3.83 -4.64
CA ASP A 9 -8.06 -3.64 -5.18
C ASP A 9 -8.67 -2.29 -4.75
N PHE A 10 -9.87 -1.98 -5.26
CA PHE A 10 -10.61 -0.78 -4.87
C PHE A 10 -11.38 -0.94 -3.54
N THR A 11 -11.86 -2.13 -3.20
CA THR A 11 -12.64 -2.35 -1.96
C THR A 11 -11.76 -2.17 -0.72
N GLY A 12 -10.57 -2.78 -0.72
CA GLY A 12 -9.56 -2.61 0.31
C GLY A 12 -8.93 -1.22 0.34
N ALA A 13 -8.96 -0.47 -0.77
CA ALA A 13 -8.60 0.95 -0.81
C ALA A 13 -9.64 1.80 -0.04
N THR A 14 -10.93 1.59 -0.30
CA THR A 14 -12.01 2.33 0.39
C THR A 14 -12.07 1.99 1.88
N ASP A 15 -11.90 0.71 2.23
CA ASP A 15 -11.83 0.20 3.61
C ASP A 15 -10.75 0.92 4.44
N ILE A 16 -9.50 0.93 3.97
CA ILE A 16 -8.41 1.62 4.68
C ILE A 16 -8.55 3.15 4.61
N ALA A 17 -9.12 3.72 3.55
CA ALA A 17 -9.42 5.16 3.50
C ALA A 17 -10.43 5.57 4.58
N SER A 18 -11.51 4.80 4.77
CA SER A 18 -12.50 5.03 5.85
C SER A 18 -11.82 4.96 7.21
N PHE A 19 -11.05 3.90 7.47
CA PHE A 19 -10.33 3.72 8.72
C PHE A 19 -9.38 4.91 9.04
N LEU A 20 -8.65 5.42 8.05
CA LEU A 20 -7.76 6.58 8.25
C LEU A 20 -8.56 7.85 8.58
N VAL A 21 -9.68 8.11 7.91
CA VAL A 21 -10.55 9.27 8.18
C VAL A 21 -11.22 9.17 9.54
N GLU A 22 -11.73 7.99 9.92
CA GLU A 22 -12.32 7.72 11.24
C GLU A 22 -11.33 7.95 12.39
N ASN A 23 -10.03 7.72 12.15
CA ASN A 23 -8.95 7.99 13.10
C ASN A 23 -8.33 9.40 12.94
N GLY A 24 -9.02 10.31 12.25
CA GLY A 24 -8.68 11.73 12.19
C GLY A 24 -7.59 12.11 11.19
N LEU A 25 -7.27 11.25 10.21
CA LEU A 25 -6.28 11.52 9.16
C LEU A 25 -6.97 11.87 7.83
N PRO A 26 -6.99 13.15 7.39
CA PRO A 26 -7.58 13.56 6.12
C PRO A 26 -6.97 12.80 4.94
N THR A 27 -7.80 12.03 4.25
CA THR A 27 -7.36 11.05 3.25
C THR A 27 -8.05 11.28 1.91
N VAL A 28 -7.30 11.18 0.81
CA VAL A 28 -7.84 11.14 -0.56
C VAL A 28 -7.61 9.76 -1.16
N GLN A 29 -8.65 9.16 -1.73
CA GLN A 29 -8.54 7.93 -2.52
C GLN A 29 -8.44 8.26 -4.02
N LEU A 30 -7.55 7.55 -4.70
CA LEU A 30 -7.31 7.62 -6.13
C LEU A 30 -7.49 6.22 -6.73
N ASN A 31 -8.12 6.13 -7.89
CA ASN A 31 -8.33 4.87 -8.60
C ASN A 31 -7.34 4.79 -9.77
N GLY A 32 -6.24 4.06 -9.58
CA GLY A 32 -5.07 4.09 -10.45
C GLY A 32 -4.08 5.21 -10.12
N VAL A 33 -2.92 5.18 -10.78
CA VAL A 33 -1.85 6.17 -10.61
C VAL A 33 -2.15 7.40 -11.50
N PRO A 34 -2.17 8.64 -10.96
CA PRO A 34 -2.34 9.84 -11.76
C PRO A 34 -1.19 10.06 -12.76
N GLN A 35 -1.48 10.74 -13.87
CA GLN A 35 -0.50 11.08 -14.90
C GLN A 35 0.27 12.37 -14.58
N ASP A 36 -0.36 13.30 -13.88
CA ASP A 36 0.27 14.53 -13.38
C ASP A 36 0.61 14.42 -11.87
N ASP A 37 1.43 15.35 -11.40
CA ASP A 37 1.86 15.44 -10.00
C ASP A 37 1.13 16.57 -9.25
N SER A 38 -0.12 16.89 -9.61
CA SER A 38 -0.88 17.98 -8.95
C SER A 38 -0.94 17.79 -7.43
N PRO A 39 -0.68 18.84 -6.63
CA PRO A 39 -0.58 18.73 -5.19
C PRO A 39 -1.95 18.44 -4.57
N LEU A 40 -2.04 17.34 -3.81
CA LEU A 40 -3.26 17.00 -3.06
C LEU A 40 -3.25 17.60 -1.65
N ALA A 41 -4.35 18.27 -1.30
CA ALA A 41 -4.60 18.80 0.04
C ALA A 41 -5.05 17.69 1.02
N ALA A 42 -4.17 16.71 1.26
CA ALA A 42 -4.43 15.56 2.12
C ALA A 42 -3.23 15.21 3.00
N GLN A 43 -3.49 14.59 4.16
CA GLN A 43 -2.43 14.04 5.02
C GLN A 43 -2.07 12.62 4.62
N ALA A 44 -3.02 11.84 4.11
CA ALA A 44 -2.79 10.55 3.47
C ALA A 44 -3.39 10.46 2.07
N VAL A 45 -2.81 9.62 1.23
CA VAL A 45 -3.38 9.25 -0.08
C VAL A 45 -3.43 7.73 -0.21
N VAL A 46 -4.54 7.20 -0.72
CA VAL A 46 -4.72 5.78 -1.01
C VAL A 46 -4.86 5.59 -2.51
N ILE A 47 -3.94 4.88 -3.14
CA ILE A 47 -4.02 4.47 -4.55
C ILE A 47 -4.56 3.05 -4.60
N GLY A 48 -5.80 2.89 -5.07
CA GLY A 48 -6.37 1.59 -5.42
C GLY A 48 -5.91 1.14 -6.80
N LEU A 49 -5.38 -0.08 -6.89
CA LEU A 49 -4.98 -0.73 -8.15
C LEU A 49 -5.94 -1.88 -8.49
N LYS A 50 -5.63 -2.63 -9.56
CA LYS A 50 -6.25 -3.93 -9.87
C LYS A 50 -5.16 -5.01 -9.92
N SER A 51 -4.28 -5.00 -8.93
CA SER A 51 -3.03 -5.75 -8.94
C SER A 51 -3.08 -7.09 -8.18
N ARG A 52 -4.21 -7.47 -7.57
CA ARG A 52 -4.34 -8.75 -6.85
C ARG A 52 -4.06 -9.97 -7.72
N SER A 53 -4.77 -10.09 -8.85
CA SER A 53 -4.80 -11.31 -9.68
C SER A 53 -4.32 -11.09 -11.12
N CYS A 54 -3.74 -9.92 -11.43
CA CYS A 54 -3.10 -9.69 -12.73
C CYS A 54 -1.71 -10.39 -12.78
N PRO A 55 -1.04 -10.45 -13.95
CA PRO A 55 0.32 -11.00 -14.04
C PRO A 55 1.29 -10.31 -13.07
N VAL A 56 2.18 -11.10 -12.46
CA VAL A 56 3.12 -10.65 -11.42
C VAL A 56 3.90 -9.39 -11.83
N GLU A 57 4.39 -9.35 -13.07
CA GLU A 57 5.16 -8.24 -13.61
C GLU A 57 4.32 -6.95 -13.69
N GLN A 58 3.05 -7.06 -14.10
CA GLN A 58 2.11 -5.94 -14.15
C GLN A 58 1.78 -5.43 -12.73
N ALA A 59 1.58 -6.33 -11.76
CA ALA A 59 1.35 -5.95 -10.37
C ALA A 59 2.56 -5.21 -9.77
N VAL A 60 3.77 -5.70 -10.04
CA VAL A 60 5.03 -5.06 -9.64
C VAL A 60 5.18 -3.69 -10.29
N GLU A 61 4.96 -3.58 -11.60
CA GLU A 61 5.08 -2.32 -12.33
C GLU A 61 4.10 -1.27 -11.79
N GLN A 62 2.81 -1.57 -11.71
CA GLN A 62 1.78 -0.64 -11.21
C GLN A 62 2.08 -0.20 -9.77
N SER A 63 2.53 -1.12 -8.92
CA SER A 63 2.90 -0.83 -7.53
C SER A 63 4.12 0.09 -7.43
N LEU A 64 5.12 -0.10 -8.31
CA LEU A 64 6.32 0.76 -8.35
C LEU A 64 6.02 2.14 -8.95
N GLN A 65 5.12 2.23 -9.94
CA GLN A 65 4.61 3.51 -10.46
C GLN A 65 3.86 4.28 -9.37
N ALA A 66 2.97 3.63 -8.63
CA ALA A 66 2.25 4.21 -7.49
C ALA A 66 3.20 4.69 -6.39
N LEU A 67 4.19 3.86 -6.01
CA LEU A 67 5.23 4.22 -5.04
C LEU A 67 6.04 5.45 -5.49
N ALA A 68 6.46 5.48 -6.75
CA ALA A 68 7.21 6.61 -7.31
C ALA A 68 6.38 7.89 -7.36
N TRP A 69 5.08 7.81 -7.62
CA TRP A 69 4.16 8.96 -7.59
C TRP A 69 3.98 9.49 -6.15
N LEU A 70 3.72 8.61 -5.18
CA LEU A 70 3.62 8.98 -3.76
C LEU A 70 4.93 9.57 -3.20
N GLN A 71 6.09 9.12 -3.70
CA GLN A 71 7.38 9.75 -3.39
C GLN A 71 7.47 11.19 -3.90
N ARG A 72 6.97 11.50 -5.11
CA ARG A 72 6.95 12.87 -5.65
C ARG A 72 5.95 13.78 -4.92
N GLN A 73 4.85 13.22 -4.43
CA GLN A 73 3.92 13.92 -3.50
C GLN A 73 4.49 14.13 -2.07
N GLY A 74 5.72 13.67 -1.81
CA GLY A 74 6.38 13.84 -0.53
C GLY A 74 5.72 13.06 0.61
N CYS A 75 5.21 11.86 0.34
CA CYS A 75 4.86 10.88 1.38
C CYS A 75 6.13 10.44 2.13
N GLN A 76 6.08 10.46 3.46
CA GLN A 76 7.21 10.06 4.31
C GLN A 76 7.15 8.59 4.74
N GLN A 77 5.95 8.02 4.70
CA GLN A 77 5.65 6.63 5.02
C GLN A 77 4.82 6.03 3.88
N PHE A 78 4.98 4.73 3.65
CA PHE A 78 4.18 3.98 2.68
C PHE A 78 3.58 2.73 3.33
N TYR A 79 2.47 2.26 2.78
CA TYR A 79 1.73 1.09 3.24
C TYR A 79 1.26 0.28 2.03
N PHE A 80 1.51 -1.02 2.00
CA PHE A 80 0.98 -1.91 0.97
C PHE A 80 -0.23 -2.66 1.52
N LYS A 81 -1.43 -2.31 1.04
CA LYS A 81 -2.70 -2.93 1.41
C LYS A 81 -3.01 -4.05 0.42
N TYR A 82 -3.21 -5.24 0.95
CA TYR A 82 -3.78 -6.38 0.24
C TYR A 82 -5.06 -6.82 0.93
N CYS A 83 -5.69 -7.86 0.40
CA CYS A 83 -6.89 -8.45 0.98
C CYS A 83 -6.66 -8.90 2.44
N SER A 84 -7.75 -9.01 3.20
CA SER A 84 -7.81 -10.00 4.26
C SER A 84 -7.73 -11.41 3.65
N THR A 85 -7.66 -12.47 4.44
CA THR A 85 -7.46 -13.87 3.94
C THR A 85 -6.08 -14.15 3.31
N PHE A 86 -5.38 -13.12 2.81
CA PHE A 86 -4.14 -13.21 2.01
C PHE A 86 -4.33 -13.90 0.66
N ASP A 87 -5.34 -13.42 -0.08
CA ASP A 87 -5.69 -13.86 -1.44
C ASP A 87 -4.52 -13.64 -2.43
N SER A 88 -3.71 -14.70 -2.59
CA SER A 88 -2.46 -14.74 -3.34
C SER A 88 -2.11 -16.19 -3.66
N THR A 89 -1.40 -16.40 -4.77
CA THR A 89 -0.79 -17.71 -5.11
C THR A 89 0.65 -17.79 -4.62
N THR A 90 1.27 -18.96 -4.77
CA THR A 90 2.73 -19.14 -4.58
C THR A 90 3.58 -18.29 -5.54
N GLN A 91 3.02 -17.90 -6.70
CA GLN A 91 3.70 -17.03 -7.66
C GLN A 91 3.57 -15.55 -7.32
N GLY A 92 2.51 -15.14 -6.62
CA GLY A 92 2.24 -13.73 -6.34
C GLY A 92 0.76 -13.41 -6.13
N ASN A 93 0.42 -12.14 -5.88
CA ASN A 93 1.26 -10.95 -6.15
C ASN A 93 1.93 -10.29 -4.94
N ILE A 94 1.54 -10.63 -3.71
CA ILE A 94 1.97 -9.92 -2.49
C ILE A 94 3.49 -9.93 -2.31
N GLY A 95 4.11 -11.12 -2.31
CA GLY A 95 5.56 -11.30 -2.12
C GLY A 95 6.44 -10.61 -3.19
N PRO A 96 6.19 -10.81 -4.50
CA PRO A 96 6.93 -10.14 -5.56
C PRO A 96 6.86 -8.61 -5.50
N VAL A 97 5.66 -8.03 -5.30
CA VAL A 97 5.45 -6.58 -5.16
C VAL A 97 6.27 -6.03 -4.01
N TYR A 98 6.15 -6.64 -2.83
CA TYR A 98 6.86 -6.24 -1.62
C TYR A 98 8.38 -6.26 -1.81
N ARG A 99 8.91 -7.37 -2.34
CA ARG A 99 10.36 -7.53 -2.56
C ARG A 99 10.92 -6.48 -3.52
N ARG A 100 10.18 -6.12 -4.57
CA ARG A 100 10.62 -5.08 -5.53
C ARG A 100 10.49 -3.67 -4.96
N ALA A 101 9.42 -3.38 -4.22
CA ALA A 101 9.28 -2.12 -3.49
C ALA A 101 10.40 -1.91 -2.47
N ALA A 102 10.78 -2.97 -1.73
CA ALA A 102 11.86 -2.93 -0.75
C ALA A 102 13.21 -2.59 -1.37
N GLN A 103 13.55 -3.27 -2.47
CA GLN A 103 14.75 -2.98 -3.26
C GLN A 103 14.73 -1.54 -3.80
N ARG A 104 13.57 -1.04 -4.26
CA ARG A 104 13.44 0.31 -4.83
C ARG A 104 13.67 1.44 -3.81
N VAL A 105 13.45 1.18 -2.53
CA VAL A 105 13.70 2.13 -1.41
C VAL A 105 15.02 1.85 -0.65
N GLY A 106 15.87 0.95 -1.16
CA GLY A 106 17.20 0.70 -0.62
C GLY A 106 17.24 -0.03 0.73
N ARG A 107 16.19 -0.77 1.08
CA ARG A 107 16.02 -1.47 2.37
C ARG A 107 16.09 -2.98 2.20
N LYS A 108 16.53 -3.70 3.24
CA LYS A 108 16.49 -5.17 3.22
C LYS A 108 15.06 -5.67 3.49
N PRO A 109 14.51 -6.58 2.67
CA PRO A 109 13.14 -7.08 2.84
C PRO A 109 12.95 -7.87 4.15
N ASP A 110 14.04 -8.38 4.74
CA ASP A 110 14.00 -9.26 5.92
C ASP A 110 14.40 -8.56 7.24
N GLY A 111 14.53 -7.23 7.26
CA GLY A 111 15.02 -6.51 8.46
C GLY A 111 14.54 -5.06 8.65
N ASP A 112 14.33 -4.30 7.57
CA ASP A 112 13.84 -2.90 7.65
C ASP A 112 12.33 -2.79 7.35
N PHE A 113 11.65 -3.93 7.37
CA PHE A 113 10.41 -4.18 6.64
C PHE A 113 9.58 -5.18 7.46
N THR A 114 8.72 -4.65 8.33
CA THR A 114 8.02 -5.46 9.32
C THR A 114 6.70 -6.00 8.76
N CYS A 115 6.61 -7.32 8.66
CA CYS A 115 5.35 -8.04 8.45
C CYS A 115 4.78 -8.46 9.81
N THR A 116 3.72 -7.81 10.28
CA THR A 116 2.98 -8.21 11.50
C THR A 116 1.55 -8.59 11.17
N ALA A 117 1.10 -9.73 11.69
CA ALA A 117 -0.27 -10.19 11.59
C ALA A 117 -1.06 -9.84 12.87
N GLY A 118 -2.29 -9.36 12.72
CA GLY A 118 -3.33 -9.52 13.75
C GLY A 118 -3.85 -8.29 14.50
N GLU A 119 -3.26 -7.10 14.39
CA GLU A 119 -3.71 -5.93 15.17
C GLU A 119 -4.00 -4.67 14.33
N ARG A 120 -5.00 -3.90 14.79
CA ARG A 120 -5.29 -2.54 14.27
C ARG A 120 -4.08 -1.64 14.53
N PRO A 121 -3.69 -0.77 13.59
CA PRO A 121 -2.43 -0.02 13.68
C PRO A 121 -2.47 1.04 14.81
N HIS A 122 -1.96 0.67 15.98
CA HIS A 122 -1.59 1.62 17.03
C HIS A 122 -0.14 2.07 16.83
N GLY A 123 0.04 3.27 16.28
CA GLY A 123 1.35 3.87 16.02
C GLY A 123 1.97 3.41 14.70
N ILE A 124 1.68 4.15 13.62
CA ILE A 124 2.30 3.92 12.31
C ILE A 124 3.77 4.38 12.37
N SER A 125 4.65 3.44 12.73
CA SER A 125 6.08 3.60 12.55
C SER A 125 6.44 3.58 11.05
N ARG A 126 7.64 4.08 10.71
CA ARG A 126 7.98 4.79 9.45
C ARG A 126 7.76 4.03 8.12
N LEU A 127 7.40 2.76 8.15
CA LEU A 127 6.87 1.98 7.05
C LEU A 127 6.13 0.77 7.65
N SER A 128 4.80 0.77 7.63
CA SER A 128 3.98 -0.28 8.28
C SER A 128 3.15 -1.03 7.23
N VAL A 129 3.02 -2.35 7.37
CA VAL A 129 2.16 -3.19 6.54
C VAL A 129 1.29 -4.02 7.49
N CYS A 130 -0.01 -3.74 7.55
CA CYS A 130 -0.95 -4.49 8.39
C CYS A 130 -1.82 -5.44 7.56
N TYR A 131 -2.18 -6.55 8.20
CA TYR A 131 -2.80 -7.74 7.63
C TYR A 131 -4.18 -7.96 8.26
N GLY A 132 -5.14 -8.54 7.52
CA GLY A 132 -6.39 -9.07 8.07
C GLY A 132 -6.48 -10.58 7.84
N SER A 133 -6.82 -11.36 8.86
CA SER A 133 -6.92 -12.82 8.74
C SER A 133 -8.31 -13.28 8.31
N VAL A 134 -8.35 -14.37 7.55
CA VAL A 134 -9.42 -15.38 7.65
C VAL A 134 -8.73 -16.66 8.11
N ALA A 135 -9.32 -17.31 9.12
CA ALA A 135 -8.83 -18.60 9.60
C ALA A 135 -9.28 -19.72 8.65
N VAL A 136 -8.44 -20.75 8.56
CA VAL A 136 -8.83 -22.12 8.17
C VAL A 136 -8.50 -23.01 9.36
#